data_AF-B0K0U2-F1
#
_entry.id   AF-B0K0U2-F1
#
_cell.length_a   1.000
_cell.length_b   1.000
_cell.length_c   1.000
_cell.angle_alpha   90.00
_cell.angle_beta   90.00
_cell.angle_gamma   90.00
#
_symmetry.space_group_name_H-M   'P 1'
#
loop_
_entity.id
_entity.type
_entity.pdbx_description
1 polymer ?
#
loop_
_entity_poly.entity_id
_entity_poly.type
_entity_poly.pdbx_seq_one_letter_code
_entity_poly.pdbx_strand_id
1 'polypeptide(L)'
;MEFLKDWITQIIYIAILLIVLELLVPSSSLKKYAKVAIGFVIMITILNPLINFLKGGANIEAYVFKNDYFLKNINIEQISKEAEKQRDNLIVAEYKKRLIEQIKEKLLNLYEIEGVEVEVSFVEDLNDKEFGKIKEITLSFRNARRVSQNSEKIAKPTEDKKFNYEEIKKTISAFYNVPLKNISIKEE
;
A
#
# COMPACT_ATOMS: atom_id res chain seq x y z
N MET A 1 52.25 -6.14 -1.05
CA MET A 1 53.40 -5.41 -0.45
C MET A 1 53.82 -4.21 -1.28
N GLU A 2 53.82 -4.31 -2.62
CA GLU A 2 54.16 -3.21 -3.53
C GLU A 2 53.21 -2.01 -3.40
N PHE A 3 51.89 -2.22 -3.34
CA PHE A 3 50.90 -1.15 -3.08
C PHE A 3 51.19 -0.33 -1.81
N LEU A 4 51.53 -1.00 -0.69
CA LEU A 4 51.86 -0.32 0.56
C LEU A 4 53.17 0.47 0.43
N LYS A 5 54.16 -0.10 -0.28
CA LYS A 5 55.42 0.57 -0.54
C LYS A 5 55.22 1.83 -1.40
N ASP A 6 54.45 1.74 -2.47
CA ASP A 6 54.18 2.86 -3.38
C ASP A 6 53.37 3.95 -2.69
N TRP A 7 52.38 3.56 -1.87
CA TRP A 7 51.60 4.50 -1.08
C TRP A 7 52.45 5.24 -0.04
N ILE A 8 53.28 4.52 0.72
CA ILE A 8 54.20 5.15 1.68
C ILE A 8 55.18 6.07 0.95
N THR A 9 55.68 5.65 -0.21
CA THR A 9 56.57 6.46 -1.05
C THR A 9 55.88 7.75 -1.53
N GLN A 10 54.60 7.66 -1.91
CA GLN A 10 53.79 8.82 -2.29
C GLN A 10 53.58 9.79 -1.11
N ILE A 11 53.33 9.28 0.10
CA ILE A 11 53.27 10.11 1.31
C ILE A 11 54.58 10.83 1.53
N ILE A 12 55.72 10.14 1.39
CA ILE A 12 57.04 10.73 1.58
C ILE A 12 57.27 11.86 0.58
N TYR A 13 56.94 11.68 -0.70
CA TYR A 13 57.06 12.74 -1.70
C TYR A 13 56.18 13.94 -1.40
N ILE A 14 54.92 13.72 -1.00
CA ILE A 14 54.00 14.79 -0.61
C ILE A 14 54.52 15.51 0.64
N ALA A 15 55.02 14.78 1.64
CA ALA A 15 55.58 15.37 2.86
C ALA A 15 56.80 16.24 2.57
N ILE A 16 57.72 15.80 1.70
CA ILE A 16 58.87 16.59 1.27
C ILE A 16 58.41 17.87 0.55
N LEU A 17 57.43 17.76 -0.36
CA LEU A 17 56.87 18.92 -1.06
C LEU A 17 56.20 19.90 -0.09
N LEU A 18 55.47 19.38 0.90
CA LEU A 18 54.81 20.21 1.92
C LEU A 18 55.81 20.94 2.82
N ILE A 19 56.97 20.34 3.11
CA ILE A 19 58.07 21.03 3.82
C ILE A 19 58.58 22.20 2.99
N VAL A 20 58.81 22.00 1.69
CA VAL A 20 59.22 23.08 0.78
C VAL A 20 58.15 24.18 0.72
N LEU A 21 56.87 23.82 0.63
CA LEU A 21 55.76 24.78 0.67
C LEU A 21 55.70 25.52 2.00
N GLU A 22 55.93 24.86 3.13
CA GLU A 22 55.94 25.49 4.46
C GLU A 22 57.07 26.52 4.59
N LEU A 23 58.23 26.26 3.97
CA LEU A 23 59.36 27.20 3.92
C LEU A 23 59.09 28.37 2.98
N LEU A 24 58.33 28.15 1.90
CA LEU A 24 57.94 29.19 0.95
C LEU A 24 56.90 30.15 1.55
N VAL A 25 56.09 29.68 2.50
CA VAL A 25 55.09 30.52 3.19
C VAL A 25 55.82 31.46 4.15
N PRO A 26 55.75 32.79 3.91
CA PRO A 26 56.42 33.77 4.75
C PRO A 26 55.82 33.74 6.16
N SER A 27 56.64 34.11 7.16
CA SER A 27 56.28 34.19 8.58
C SER A 27 55.28 35.33 8.85
N SER A 28 54.06 35.14 8.36
CA SER A 28 52.93 36.05 8.50
C SER A 28 51.83 35.37 9.31
N SER A 29 50.79 36.14 9.65
CA SER A 29 49.55 35.59 10.20
C SER A 29 48.91 34.52 9.30
N LEU A 30 49.26 34.44 8.01
CA LEU A 30 48.78 33.42 7.07
C LEU A 30 49.46 32.06 7.26
N LYS A 31 50.65 32.01 7.86
CA LYS A 31 51.39 30.76 8.07
C LYS A 31 50.62 29.76 8.93
N LYS A 32 49.85 30.23 9.92
CA LYS A 32 49.03 29.36 10.78
C LYS A 32 47.88 28.69 10.01
N TYR A 33 47.27 29.41 9.06
CA TYR A 33 46.20 28.86 8.23
C TYR A 33 46.74 27.90 7.16
N ALA A 34 47.88 28.24 6.56
CA ALA A 34 48.59 27.35 5.63
C ALA A 34 48.99 26.02 6.31
N LYS A 35 49.48 26.06 7.55
CA LYS A 35 49.79 24.83 8.33
C LYS A 35 48.58 23.94 8.54
N VAL A 36 47.42 24.53 8.82
CA VAL A 36 46.16 23.77 8.98
C VAL A 36 45.76 23.11 7.67
N ALA A 37 45.81 23.84 6.54
CA ALA A 37 45.52 23.29 5.22
C ALA A 37 46.50 22.17 4.83
N ILE A 38 47.80 22.35 5.09
CA ILE A 38 48.84 21.32 4.89
C ILE A 38 48.51 20.07 5.71
N GLY A 39 48.08 20.23 6.97
CA GLY A 39 47.62 19.13 7.82
C GLY A 39 46.43 18.36 7.22
N PHE A 40 45.45 19.06 6.66
CA PHE A 40 44.32 18.43 5.97
C PHE A 40 44.76 17.64 4.73
N VAL A 41 45.70 18.17 3.93
CA VAL A 41 46.24 17.46 2.76
C VAL A 41 46.92 16.16 3.17
N ILE A 42 47.74 16.18 4.23
CA ILE A 42 48.38 14.99 4.79
C ILE A 42 47.32 13.99 5.28
N MET A 43 46.32 14.49 6.03
CA MET A 43 45.24 13.67 6.57
C MET A 43 44.49 12.94 5.45
N ILE A 44 44.07 13.65 4.39
CA ILE A 44 43.36 13.06 3.24
C ILE A 44 44.22 11.99 2.54
N THR A 45 45.52 12.27 2.37
CA THR A 45 46.47 11.36 1.71
C THR A 45 46.64 10.05 2.50
N ILE A 46 46.59 10.13 3.83
CA ILE A 46 46.65 8.95 4.72
C ILE A 46 45.30 8.22 4.78
N LEU A 47 44.16 8.94 4.73
CA LEU A 47 42.84 8.33 4.81
C LEU A 47 42.47 7.50 3.57
N ASN A 48 42.86 7.95 2.37
CA ASN A 48 42.51 7.29 1.10
C ASN A 48 42.75 5.74 1.09
N PRO A 49 43.94 5.22 1.43
CA PRO A 49 44.20 3.78 1.49
C PRO A 49 43.52 3.07 2.65
N LEU A 50 43.28 3.75 3.79
CA LEU A 50 42.57 3.15 4.93
C LEU A 50 41.14 2.82 4.50
N ILE A 51 40.52 3.73 3.76
CA ILE A 51 39.20 3.52 3.17
C ILE A 51 39.24 2.33 2.18
N ASN A 52 40.28 2.23 1.34
CA ASN A 52 40.43 1.12 0.39
C ASN A 52 40.68 -0.23 1.08
N PHE A 53 41.43 -0.23 2.19
CA PHE A 53 41.72 -1.42 3.01
C PHE A 53 40.47 -1.90 3.76
N LEU A 54 39.70 -0.98 4.34
CA LEU A 54 38.43 -1.29 5.02
C LEU A 54 37.35 -1.84 4.08
N LYS A 55 37.41 -1.49 2.80
CA LYS A 55 36.42 -1.89 1.79
C LYS A 55 36.84 -3.11 0.94
N GLY A 56 37.96 -3.76 1.25
CA GLY A 56 38.38 -4.99 0.56
C GLY A 56 38.60 -4.82 -0.96
N GLY A 57 39.02 -3.63 -1.42
CA GLY A 57 39.24 -3.35 -2.85
C GLY A 57 37.99 -2.97 -3.64
N ALA A 58 36.84 -2.71 -2.99
CA ALA A 58 35.67 -2.21 -3.69
C ALA A 58 35.84 -0.73 -4.08
N ASN A 59 35.98 -0.48 -5.40
CA ASN A 59 35.95 0.86 -6.00
C ASN A 59 34.66 1.58 -5.60
N ILE A 60 34.79 2.60 -4.75
CA ILE A 60 33.68 3.42 -4.25
C ILE A 60 32.90 4.03 -5.40
N GLU A 61 33.58 4.43 -6.46
CA GLU A 61 32.98 4.97 -7.68
C GLU A 61 31.98 3.98 -8.31
N ALA A 62 32.31 2.68 -8.34
CA ALA A 62 31.40 1.67 -8.87
C ALA A 62 30.17 1.44 -7.98
N TYR A 63 30.31 1.57 -6.66
CA TYR A 63 29.18 1.47 -5.73
C TYR A 63 28.26 2.69 -5.80
N VAL A 64 28.82 3.90 -5.89
CA VAL A 64 28.04 5.13 -6.03
C VAL A 64 27.30 5.15 -7.38
N PHE A 65 27.97 4.75 -8.46
CA PHE A 65 27.36 4.72 -9.80
C PHE A 65 26.30 3.62 -9.94
N LYS A 66 26.49 2.45 -9.30
CA LYS A 66 25.46 1.39 -9.24
C LYS A 66 24.23 1.85 -8.46
N ASN A 67 24.40 2.64 -7.41
CA ASN A 67 23.27 3.12 -6.61
C ASN A 67 22.39 4.08 -7.42
N ASP A 68 22.98 4.95 -8.23
CA ASP A 68 22.23 5.88 -9.10
C ASP A 68 21.43 5.14 -10.19
N TYR A 69 22.01 4.12 -10.82
CA TYR A 69 21.29 3.27 -11.79
C TYR A 69 20.20 2.42 -11.14
N PHE A 70 20.44 1.90 -9.94
CA PHE A 70 19.46 1.08 -9.22
C PHE A 70 18.25 1.91 -8.78
N LEU A 71 18.49 3.13 -8.26
CA LEU A 71 17.41 4.04 -7.85
C LEU A 71 16.59 4.57 -9.04
N LYS A 72 17.21 4.76 -10.22
CA LYS A 72 16.50 5.17 -11.45
C LYS A 72 15.55 4.09 -12.00
N ASN A 73 15.80 2.82 -11.68
CA ASN A 73 15.00 1.69 -12.16
C ASN A 73 13.90 1.26 -11.18
N ILE A 74 13.92 1.73 -9.93
CA ILE A 74 12.79 1.56 -9.02
C ILE A 74 11.81 2.69 -9.30
N ASN A 75 10.79 2.40 -10.10
CA ASN A 75 9.70 3.33 -10.34
C ASN A 75 8.78 3.36 -9.11
N ILE A 76 9.23 4.04 -8.05
CA ILE A 76 8.51 4.19 -6.77
C ILE A 76 7.08 4.67 -6.99
N GLU A 77 6.85 5.51 -8.00
CA GLU A 77 5.52 5.99 -8.36
C GLU A 77 4.60 4.84 -8.81
N GLN A 78 5.09 3.92 -9.66
CA GLN A 78 4.31 2.76 -10.07
C GLN A 78 4.00 1.82 -8.91
N ILE A 79 4.98 1.56 -8.03
CA ILE A 79 4.77 0.72 -6.84
C ILE A 79 3.71 1.35 -5.92
N SER A 80 3.76 2.67 -5.73
CA SER A 80 2.79 3.37 -4.90
C SER A 80 1.37 3.34 -5.49
N LYS A 81 1.22 3.52 -6.80
CA LYS A 81 -0.08 3.45 -7.49
C LYS A 81 -0.68 2.05 -7.44
N GLU A 82 0.15 1.02 -7.60
CA GLU A 82 -0.29 -0.37 -7.51
C GLU A 82 -0.74 -0.71 -6.08
N ALA A 83 0.00 -0.27 -5.06
CA ALA A 83 -0.37 -0.45 -3.66
C ALA A 83 -1.69 0.28 -3.31
N GLU A 84 -1.88 1.49 -3.82
CA GLU A 84 -3.12 2.26 -3.66
C GLU A 84 -4.31 1.53 -4.29
N LYS A 85 -4.17 1.07 -5.53
CA LYS A 85 -5.21 0.30 -6.23
C LYS A 85 -5.59 -0.98 -5.47
N GLN A 86 -4.61 -1.69 -4.91
CA GLN A 86 -4.86 -2.89 -4.11
C GLN A 86 -5.64 -2.57 -2.84
N ARG A 87 -5.25 -1.51 -2.13
CA ARG A 87 -5.98 -1.03 -0.94
C ARG A 87 -7.42 -0.68 -1.29
N ASP A 88 -7.63 0.05 -2.38
CA ASP A 88 -8.95 0.50 -2.80
C ASP A 88 -9.85 -0.68 -3.16
N ASN A 89 -9.32 -1.69 -3.86
CA ASN A 89 -10.03 -2.94 -4.13
C ASN A 89 -10.44 -3.69 -2.84
N LEU A 90 -9.60 -3.69 -1.80
CA LEU A 90 -9.94 -4.30 -0.52
C LEU A 90 -11.08 -3.56 0.18
N ILE A 91 -11.10 -2.23 0.12
CA ILE A 91 -12.17 -1.42 0.68
C ILE A 91 -13.50 -1.73 -0.03
N VAL A 92 -13.49 -1.77 -1.37
CA VAL A 92 -14.68 -2.08 -2.17
C VAL A 92 -15.19 -3.49 -1.88
N ALA A 93 -14.29 -4.48 -1.80
CA ALA A 93 -14.65 -5.86 -1.52
C ALA A 93 -15.26 -6.04 -0.11
N GLU A 94 -14.65 -5.42 0.91
CA GLU A 94 -15.15 -5.47 2.28
C GLU A 94 -16.49 -4.74 2.42
N TYR A 95 -16.66 -3.60 1.73
CA TYR A 95 -17.95 -2.89 1.69
C TYR A 95 -19.05 -3.76 1.06
N LYS A 96 -18.76 -4.39 -0.10
CA LYS A 96 -19.69 -5.30 -0.77
C LYS A 96 -20.11 -6.45 0.14
N LYS A 97 -19.14 -7.08 0.80
CA LYS A 97 -19.37 -8.18 1.74
C LYS A 97 -20.29 -7.76 2.88
N ARG A 98 -19.99 -6.64 3.55
CA ARG A 98 -20.81 -6.10 4.65
C ARG A 98 -22.22 -5.76 4.22
N LEU A 99 -22.40 -5.27 2.99
CA LEU A 99 -23.71 -4.93 2.47
C LEU A 99 -24.55 -6.19 2.22
N ILE A 100 -23.95 -7.22 1.63
CA ILE A 100 -24.56 -8.54 1.44
C ILE A 100 -24.97 -9.16 2.78
N GLU A 101 -24.07 -9.14 3.77
CA GLU A 101 -24.33 -9.66 5.12
C GLU A 101 -25.51 -8.93 5.79
N GLN A 102 -25.52 -7.59 5.76
CA GLN A 102 -26.61 -6.79 6.32
C GLN A 102 -27.96 -7.06 5.66
N ILE A 103 -28.01 -7.16 4.32
CA ILE A 103 -29.24 -7.47 3.59
C ILE A 103 -29.72 -8.88 3.98
N LYS A 104 -28.81 -9.86 4.03
CA LYS A 104 -29.13 -11.23 4.38
C LYS A 104 -29.66 -11.36 5.81
N GLU A 105 -28.98 -10.77 6.79
CA GLU A 105 -29.44 -10.75 8.18
C GLU A 105 -30.82 -10.09 8.31
N LYS A 106 -31.04 -8.97 7.61
CA LYS A 106 -32.34 -8.29 7.61
C LYS A 106 -33.45 -9.16 7.05
N LEU A 107 -33.17 -9.90 5.97
CA LEU A 107 -34.13 -10.81 5.36
C LEU A 107 -34.46 -11.99 6.28
N LEU A 108 -33.45 -12.61 6.89
CA LEU A 108 -33.63 -13.74 7.82
C LEU A 108 -34.38 -13.34 9.10
N ASN A 109 -34.24 -12.09 9.55
CA ASN A 109 -34.97 -11.59 10.71
C ASN A 109 -36.46 -11.33 10.43
N LEU A 110 -36.80 -10.95 9.19
CA LEU A 110 -38.17 -10.59 8.81
C LEU A 110 -38.94 -11.78 8.20
N TYR A 111 -38.22 -12.74 7.63
CA TYR A 111 -38.77 -13.84 6.85
C TYR A 111 -38.01 -15.14 7.13
N GLU A 112 -38.74 -16.26 7.13
CA GLU A 112 -38.20 -17.61 7.29
C GLU A 112 -37.77 -18.11 5.91
N ILE A 113 -36.58 -17.70 5.47
CA ILE A 113 -36.08 -17.98 4.12
C ILE A 113 -34.85 -18.89 4.20
N GLU A 114 -34.88 -20.00 3.46
CA GLU A 114 -33.77 -20.92 3.31
C GLU A 114 -32.99 -20.65 2.01
N GLY A 115 -31.66 -20.75 2.09
CA GLY A 115 -30.79 -20.64 0.93
C GLY A 115 -30.72 -19.23 0.33
N VAL A 116 -30.75 -18.18 1.14
CA VAL A 116 -30.65 -16.78 0.67
C VAL A 116 -29.27 -16.49 0.11
N GLU A 117 -29.21 -16.17 -1.17
CA GLU A 117 -28.08 -15.57 -1.85
C GLU A 117 -28.42 -14.13 -2.26
N VAL A 118 -27.49 -13.20 -2.02
CA VAL A 118 -27.67 -11.77 -2.28
C VAL A 118 -26.50 -11.31 -3.12
N GLU A 119 -26.80 -10.75 -4.30
CA GLU A 119 -25.85 -10.04 -5.12
C GLU A 119 -26.21 -8.55 -5.12
N VAL A 120 -25.19 -7.70 -4.97
CA VAL A 120 -25.37 -6.24 -4.99
C VAL A 120 -24.40 -5.61 -5.96
N SER A 121 -24.92 -4.69 -6.77
CA SER A 121 -24.16 -3.77 -7.60
C SER A 121 -24.29 -2.36 -7.02
N PHE A 122 -23.17 -1.64 -6.89
CA PHE A 122 -23.12 -0.28 -6.37
C PHE A 122 -22.07 0.56 -7.11
N VAL A 123 -21.97 1.85 -6.77
CA VAL A 123 -20.89 2.71 -7.27
C VAL A 123 -19.60 2.36 -6.52
N GLU A 124 -18.68 1.68 -7.20
CA GLU A 124 -17.45 1.12 -6.61
C GLU A 124 -16.26 2.10 -6.60
N ASP A 125 -16.30 3.17 -7.41
CA ASP A 125 -15.21 4.16 -7.46
C ASP A 125 -15.21 5.03 -6.19
N LEU A 126 -14.16 4.91 -5.39
CA LEU A 126 -13.97 5.65 -4.13
C LEU A 126 -13.84 7.17 -4.34
N ASN A 127 -13.52 7.62 -5.55
CA ASN A 127 -13.41 9.05 -5.88
C ASN A 127 -14.74 9.63 -6.39
N ASP A 128 -15.74 8.79 -6.65
CA ASP A 128 -17.07 9.24 -7.03
C ASP A 128 -17.83 9.77 -5.81
N LYS A 129 -18.51 10.90 -5.97
CA LYS A 129 -19.36 11.49 -4.92
C LYS A 129 -20.53 10.58 -4.54
N GLU A 130 -20.93 9.69 -5.44
CA GLU A 130 -21.97 8.69 -5.21
C GLU A 130 -21.41 7.33 -4.76
N PHE A 131 -20.13 7.23 -4.35
CA PHE A 131 -19.55 5.99 -3.84
C PHE A 131 -20.48 5.31 -2.81
N GLY A 132 -20.67 3.99 -2.97
CA GLY A 132 -21.52 3.20 -2.09
C GLY A 132 -23.01 3.24 -2.42
N LYS A 133 -23.46 4.08 -3.37
CA LYS A 133 -24.85 4.11 -3.83
C LYS A 133 -25.20 2.82 -4.57
N ILE A 134 -26.25 2.14 -4.10
CA ILE A 134 -26.68 0.86 -4.64
C ILE A 134 -27.41 1.08 -5.97
N LYS A 135 -26.96 0.36 -7.00
CA LYS A 135 -27.54 0.38 -8.35
C LYS A 135 -28.58 -0.71 -8.50
N GLU A 136 -28.25 -1.93 -8.09
CA GLU A 136 -29.09 -3.11 -8.30
C GLU A 136 -28.88 -4.13 -7.16
N ILE A 137 -29.96 -4.80 -6.78
CA ILE A 137 -29.94 -5.92 -5.82
C ILE A 137 -30.62 -7.11 -6.47
N THR A 138 -29.93 -8.24 -6.53
CA THR A 138 -30.49 -9.53 -6.97
C THR A 138 -30.53 -10.48 -5.78
N LEU A 139 -31.68 -11.10 -5.58
CA LEU A 139 -31.90 -12.09 -4.53
C LEU A 139 -32.24 -13.44 -5.17
N SER A 140 -31.62 -14.49 -4.66
CA SER A 140 -31.98 -15.87 -4.99
C SER A 140 -32.39 -16.61 -3.72
N PHE A 141 -33.49 -17.36 -3.81
CA PHE A 141 -34.07 -18.09 -2.68
C PHE A 141 -34.38 -19.54 -3.09
N ARG A 142 -34.15 -20.48 -2.16
CA ARG A 142 -34.54 -21.90 -2.34
C ARG A 142 -35.93 -22.18 -1.75
N ASN A 143 -36.28 -21.55 -0.64
CA ASN A 143 -37.62 -21.67 -0.03
C ASN A 143 -37.90 -20.46 0.87
N ALA A 144 -39.13 -19.91 0.88
CA ALA A 144 -39.44 -18.71 1.65
C ALA A 144 -40.83 -18.78 2.33
N ARG A 145 -40.87 -18.59 3.67
CA ARG A 145 -42.09 -18.43 4.49
C ARG A 145 -41.98 -17.18 5.36
N ARG A 146 -43.10 -16.66 5.88
CA ARG A 146 -43.09 -15.51 6.82
C ARG A 146 -42.96 -15.99 8.25
N VAL A 147 -42.09 -15.35 9.05
CA VAL A 147 -42.06 -15.56 10.51
C VAL A 147 -43.29 -14.88 11.12
N SER A 148 -44.15 -15.66 11.78
CA SER A 148 -45.26 -15.13 12.57
C SER A 148 -44.75 -14.76 13.96
N GLN A 149 -44.55 -13.47 14.23
CA GLN A 149 -44.42 -12.98 15.61
C GLN A 149 -45.80 -12.99 16.28
N ASN A 150 -46.21 -14.18 16.73
CA ASN A 150 -47.16 -14.40 17.82
C ASN A 150 -47.24 -15.90 18.09
N SER A 151 -46.51 -16.37 19.10
CA SER A 151 -46.67 -17.71 19.64
C SER A 151 -47.79 -17.69 20.67
N GLU A 152 -48.98 -18.16 20.28
CA GLU A 152 -49.72 -19.13 21.08
C GLU A 152 -50.85 -19.77 20.25
N LYS A 153 -50.90 -21.10 20.35
CA LYS A 153 -51.94 -22.05 19.87
C LYS A 153 -51.74 -22.66 18.48
N ILE A 154 -51.13 -23.84 18.57
CA ILE A 154 -51.28 -25.07 17.78
C ILE A 154 -52.47 -25.05 16.80
N ALA A 155 -52.19 -25.03 15.49
CA ALA A 155 -53.06 -25.55 14.46
C ALA A 155 -52.25 -26.06 13.26
N LYS A 156 -52.72 -27.18 12.70
CA LYS A 156 -52.11 -28.06 11.70
C LYS A 156 -51.68 -27.38 10.38
N PRO A 157 -50.74 -27.98 9.62
CA PRO A 157 -50.25 -27.42 8.36
C PRO A 157 -51.38 -27.44 7.33
N THR A 158 -51.77 -26.26 6.86
CA THR A 158 -52.75 -26.12 5.77
C THR A 158 -52.16 -25.20 4.69
N GLU A 159 -51.93 -25.81 3.53
CA GLU A 159 -51.91 -25.26 2.15
C GLU A 159 -51.21 -23.92 1.87
N ASP A 160 -50.05 -24.04 1.19
CA ASP A 160 -49.58 -23.24 0.05
C ASP A 160 -50.21 -21.86 -0.17
N LYS A 161 -49.87 -20.90 0.70
CA LYS A 161 -49.93 -19.48 0.32
C LYS A 161 -48.62 -19.10 -0.37
N LYS A 162 -48.67 -19.03 -1.70
CA LYS A 162 -47.64 -18.46 -2.58
C LYS A 162 -46.99 -17.24 -1.90
N PHE A 163 -45.70 -17.35 -1.61
CA PHE A 163 -44.95 -16.33 -0.91
C PHE A 163 -44.94 -15.03 -1.73
N ASN A 164 -45.25 -13.89 -1.09
CA ASN A 164 -45.41 -12.62 -1.80
C ASN A 164 -44.08 -11.87 -1.94
N TYR A 165 -43.36 -12.15 -3.03
CA TYR A 165 -42.08 -11.49 -3.35
C TYR A 165 -42.17 -9.97 -3.54
N GLU A 166 -43.35 -9.40 -3.82
CA GLU A 166 -43.56 -7.95 -3.91
C GLU A 166 -43.30 -7.24 -2.56
N GLU A 167 -43.63 -7.89 -1.44
CA GLU A 167 -43.46 -7.32 -0.10
C GLU A 167 -41.97 -7.19 0.27
N ILE A 168 -41.15 -8.16 -0.18
CA ILE A 168 -39.68 -8.10 -0.05
C ILE A 168 -39.12 -6.96 -0.89
N LYS A 169 -39.52 -6.85 -2.17
CA LYS A 169 -39.03 -5.77 -3.05
C LYS A 169 -39.34 -4.39 -2.47
N LYS A 170 -40.55 -4.19 -1.94
CA LYS A 170 -40.94 -2.92 -1.28
C LYS A 170 -40.12 -2.62 -0.03
N THR A 171 -39.87 -3.63 0.79
CA THR A 171 -39.07 -3.48 2.02
C THR A 171 -37.62 -3.10 1.72
N ILE A 172 -36.98 -3.78 0.77
CA ILE A 172 -35.60 -3.47 0.34
C ILE A 172 -35.55 -2.11 -0.34
N SER A 173 -36.51 -1.81 -1.21
CA SER A 173 -36.59 -0.52 -1.91
C SER A 173 -36.68 0.65 -0.93
N ALA A 174 -37.55 0.55 0.07
CA ALA A 174 -37.71 1.59 1.09
C ALA A 174 -36.45 1.78 1.97
N PHE A 175 -35.78 0.67 2.33
CA PHE A 175 -34.67 0.73 3.28
C PHE A 175 -33.34 1.15 2.63
N TYR A 176 -33.05 0.61 1.44
CA TYR A 176 -31.80 0.85 0.73
C TYR A 176 -31.92 1.95 -0.33
N ASN A 177 -33.11 2.57 -0.44
CA ASN A 177 -33.43 3.61 -1.41
C ASN A 177 -33.13 3.19 -2.87
N VAL A 178 -33.39 1.92 -3.18
CA VAL A 178 -33.18 1.32 -4.51
C VAL A 178 -34.53 1.25 -5.24
N PRO A 179 -34.63 1.72 -6.51
CA PRO A 179 -35.87 1.61 -7.27
C PRO A 179 -36.34 0.15 -7.41
N LEU A 180 -37.65 -0.12 -7.28
CA LEU A 180 -38.23 -1.47 -7.42
C LEU A 180 -37.82 -2.20 -8.71
N LYS A 181 -37.68 -1.45 -9.81
CA LYS A 181 -37.22 -1.96 -11.11
C LYS A 181 -35.78 -2.50 -11.11
N ASN A 182 -34.97 -2.10 -10.13
CA ASN A 182 -33.59 -2.52 -9.95
C ASN A 182 -33.46 -3.58 -8.83
N ILE A 183 -34.57 -4.21 -8.45
CA ILE A 183 -34.58 -5.32 -7.50
C ILE A 183 -35.13 -6.55 -8.22
N SER A 184 -34.25 -7.52 -8.46
CA SER A 184 -34.59 -8.79 -9.10
C SER A 184 -34.65 -9.90 -8.07
N ILE A 185 -35.63 -10.79 -8.22
CA ILE A 185 -35.78 -11.98 -7.37
C ILE A 185 -35.86 -13.19 -8.30
N LYS A 186 -35.00 -14.17 -8.05
CA LYS A 186 -35.00 -15.47 -8.73
C LYS A 186 -35.34 -16.55 -7.72
N GLU A 187 -36.15 -17.51 -8.14
CA GLU A 187 -36.44 -18.73 -7.38
C GLU A 187 -35.57 -19.84 -7.98
N GLU A 188 -34.85 -20.57 -7.14
CA GLU A 188 -33.92 -21.64 -7.54
C GLU A 188 -34.51 -23.03 -7.31
#